data_AF-A0A3L7JIG8-F1
#
_entry.id   AF-A0A3L7JIG8-F1
#
_cell.length_a   1.000
_cell.length_b   1.000
_cell.length_c   1.000
_cell.angle_alpha   90.00
_cell.angle_beta   90.00
_cell.angle_gamma   90.00
#
_symmetry.space_group_name_H-M   'P 1'
#
loop_
_entity.id
_entity.type
_entity.pdbx_description
1 polymer ?
#
loop_
_entity_poly.entity_id
_entity_poly.type
_entity_poly.pdbx_seq_one_letter_code
_entity_poly.pdbx_strand_id
1 'polypeptide(L)'
;MAGPPREDRTFFRSVEGEWAGAGEIVAGKYKGTKFNCKLSGAESDGKNVMAIGGTCRVGIFSQKMEAKIHWAEGGYRGAFLDGALGKGLDVVGGNIGGGRAIFSLKRNDLNGAMLARMTAHDKMNITISVRVGEGMVPVIGLGLTRVDAVATSSIR
;
A
#
# COMPACT_ATOMS: atom_id res chain seq x y z
N MET A 1 -14.28 -22.09 5.06
CA MET A 1 -12.89 -21.68 4.78
C MET A 1 -12.42 -20.82 5.93
N ALA A 2 -11.28 -21.14 6.55
CA ALA A 2 -10.73 -20.32 7.63
C ALA A 2 -10.23 -18.99 7.03
N GLY A 3 -10.63 -17.86 7.61
CA GLY A 3 -10.15 -16.53 7.22
C GLY A 3 -8.69 -16.29 7.62
N PRO A 4 -8.17 -15.06 7.43
CA PRO A 4 -6.81 -14.73 7.84
C PRO A 4 -6.62 -14.91 9.36
N PRO A 5 -5.38 -15.11 9.83
CA PRO A 5 -5.05 -15.16 11.24
C PRO A 5 -5.62 -13.96 12.02
N ARG A 6 -5.96 -14.16 13.30
CA ARG A 6 -6.66 -13.14 14.09
C ARG A 6 -5.77 -11.93 14.35
N GLU A 7 -4.48 -12.16 14.54
CA GLU A 7 -3.43 -11.17 14.71
C GLU A 7 -3.32 -10.21 13.52
N ASP A 8 -3.56 -10.70 12.30
CA ASP A 8 -3.47 -9.92 11.07
C ASP A 8 -4.63 -8.91 10.96
N ARG A 9 -5.79 -9.22 11.54
CA ARG A 9 -6.95 -8.32 11.59
C ARG A 9 -6.64 -7.00 12.30
N THR A 10 -5.78 -7.03 13.31
CA THR A 10 -5.36 -5.82 14.03
C THR A 10 -4.64 -4.86 13.08
N PHE A 11 -3.80 -5.39 12.18
CA PHE A 11 -3.15 -4.57 11.17
C PHE A 11 -4.17 -4.01 10.17
N PHE A 12 -5.10 -4.83 9.66
CA PHE A 12 -6.10 -4.35 8.70
C PHE A 12 -6.97 -3.23 9.26
N ARG A 13 -7.39 -3.34 10.52
CA ARG A 13 -8.08 -2.27 11.25
C ARG A 13 -7.26 -1.00 11.34
N SER A 14 -5.95 -1.11 11.55
CA SER A 14 -5.08 0.07 11.62
C SER A 14 -4.99 0.84 10.30
N VAL A 15 -5.25 0.18 9.16
CA VAL A 15 -5.22 0.79 7.82
C VAL A 15 -6.53 1.52 7.50
N GLU A 16 -7.63 1.24 8.18
CA GLU A 16 -8.92 1.90 7.95
C GLU A 16 -8.83 3.42 8.08
N GLY A 17 -9.69 4.16 7.37
CA GLY A 17 -9.84 5.60 7.48
C GLY A 17 -9.13 6.39 6.37
N GLU A 18 -9.14 7.71 6.50
CA GLU A 18 -8.61 8.61 5.48
C GLU A 18 -7.14 8.97 5.74
N TRP A 19 -6.35 8.94 4.68
CA TRP A 19 -4.90 9.13 4.70
C TRP A 19 -4.49 10.18 3.68
N ALA A 20 -3.56 11.05 4.07
CA ALA A 20 -2.94 12.00 3.16
C ALA A 20 -1.43 12.08 3.38
N GLY A 21 -0.68 12.31 2.32
CA GLY A 21 0.75 12.54 2.47
C GLY A 21 1.52 12.52 1.17
N ALA A 22 2.84 12.69 1.29
CA ALA A 22 3.74 12.85 0.17
C ALA A 22 4.53 11.57 -0.10
N GLY A 23 4.79 11.31 -1.37
CA GLY A 23 5.68 10.26 -1.83
C GLY A 23 6.65 10.73 -2.88
N GLU A 24 7.66 9.91 -3.12
CA GLU A 24 8.72 10.16 -4.08
C GLU A 24 9.11 8.87 -4.79
N ILE A 25 9.40 8.98 -6.08
CA ILE A 25 10.08 7.94 -6.84
C ILE A 25 11.58 8.04 -6.55
N VAL A 26 12.16 7.03 -5.91
CA VAL A 26 13.54 7.08 -5.39
C VAL A 26 14.57 6.45 -6.33
N ALA A 27 14.12 5.69 -7.32
CA ALA A 27 14.98 5.01 -8.28
C ALA A 27 14.35 4.90 -9.68
N GLY A 28 15.18 4.60 -10.69
CA GLY A 28 14.77 4.46 -12.08
C GLY A 28 14.66 5.78 -12.84
N LYS A 29 14.08 5.73 -14.05
CA LYS A 29 13.98 6.87 -14.99
C LYS A 29 13.28 8.09 -14.39
N TYR A 30 12.33 7.88 -13.48
CA TYR A 30 11.51 8.93 -12.89
C TYR A 30 11.97 9.35 -11.48
N LYS A 31 13.20 9.01 -11.09
CA LYS A 31 13.76 9.38 -9.78
C LYS A 31 13.62 10.89 -9.50
N GLY A 32 13.25 11.24 -8.27
CA GLY A 32 13.03 12.61 -7.82
C GLY A 32 11.62 13.14 -8.09
N THR A 33 10.77 12.36 -8.78
CA THR A 33 9.37 12.74 -8.99
C THR A 33 8.62 12.66 -7.67
N LYS A 34 8.12 13.82 -7.21
CA LYS A 34 7.31 13.94 -5.99
C LYS A 34 5.82 13.93 -6.32
N PHE A 35 5.04 13.33 -5.44
CA PHE A 35 3.59 13.26 -5.56
C PHE A 35 2.92 13.35 -4.20
N ASN A 36 1.66 13.79 -4.18
CA ASN A 36 0.85 13.83 -2.97
C ASN A 36 -0.37 12.94 -3.14
N CYS A 37 -0.61 12.04 -2.20
CA CYS A 37 -1.72 11.11 -2.21
C CYS A 37 -2.80 11.51 -1.20
N LYS A 38 -4.05 11.23 -1.58
CA LYS A 38 -5.21 11.12 -0.69
C LYS A 38 -5.80 9.74 -0.90
N LEU A 39 -5.79 8.92 0.15
CA LEU A 39 -6.17 7.50 0.11
C LEU A 39 -7.19 7.22 1.21
N SER A 40 -8.13 6.34 0.92
CA SER A 40 -9.11 5.81 1.86
C SER A 40 -8.84 4.33 2.06
N GLY A 41 -8.66 3.91 3.32
CA GLY A 41 -8.47 2.53 3.71
C GLY A 41 -9.74 1.92 4.31
N ALA A 42 -9.98 0.64 4.04
CA ALA A 42 -11.09 -0.14 4.59
C ALA A 42 -10.63 -1.56 4.98
N GLU A 43 -11.08 -2.08 6.13
CA GLU A 43 -10.77 -3.45 6.58
C GLU A 43 -11.48 -4.47 5.68
N SER A 44 -12.69 -4.19 5.20
CA SER A 44 -13.36 -5.12 4.30
C SER A 44 -14.39 -4.45 3.42
N ASP A 45 -14.41 -4.85 2.14
CA ASP A 45 -15.49 -4.54 1.18
C ASP A 45 -16.35 -5.78 0.89
N GLY A 46 -16.33 -6.78 1.78
CA GLY A 46 -17.03 -8.06 1.66
C GLY A 46 -16.22 -9.16 0.98
N LYS A 47 -15.35 -8.82 0.01
CA LYS A 47 -14.46 -9.79 -0.66
C LYS A 47 -13.00 -9.64 -0.24
N ASN A 48 -12.58 -8.41 0.00
CA ASN A 48 -11.22 -8.08 0.42
C ASN A 48 -11.16 -8.01 1.95
N VAL A 49 -10.02 -8.42 2.51
CA VAL A 49 -9.65 -8.31 3.93
C VAL A 49 -8.84 -7.04 4.21
N MET A 50 -8.48 -6.31 3.14
CA MET A 50 -8.02 -4.93 3.20
C MET A 50 -8.12 -4.31 1.81
N ALA A 51 -8.58 -3.08 1.74
CA ALA A 51 -8.47 -2.25 0.56
C ALA A 51 -7.93 -0.87 0.97
N ILE A 52 -7.05 -0.31 0.16
CA ILE A 52 -6.64 1.09 0.29
C ILE A 52 -6.57 1.71 -1.11
N GLY A 53 -7.25 2.82 -1.32
CA GLY A 53 -7.33 3.41 -2.64
C GLY A 53 -7.65 4.90 -2.64
N GLY A 54 -7.28 5.58 -3.72
CA GLY A 54 -7.55 7.00 -3.88
C GLY A 54 -6.76 7.60 -5.04
N THR A 55 -6.30 8.83 -4.86
CA THR A 55 -5.61 9.58 -5.92
C THR A 55 -4.28 10.13 -5.46
N CYS A 56 -3.28 10.02 -6.33
CA CYS A 56 -1.96 10.60 -6.15
C CYS A 56 -1.68 11.60 -7.26
N ARG A 57 -1.35 12.83 -6.87
CA ARG A 57 -1.15 13.97 -7.76
C ARG A 57 0.34 14.25 -7.97
N VAL A 58 0.76 14.35 -9.23
CA VAL A 58 2.09 14.77 -9.68
C VAL A 58 1.94 16.06 -10.46
N GLY A 59 2.28 17.20 -9.86
CA GLY A 59 2.06 18.51 -10.48
C GLY A 59 0.57 18.77 -10.77
N ILE A 60 0.18 18.79 -12.05
CA ILE A 60 -1.22 18.94 -12.50
C ILE A 60 -1.93 17.60 -12.78
N PHE A 61 -1.18 16.51 -12.88
CA PHE A 61 -1.71 15.20 -13.23
C PHE A 61 -2.16 14.44 -11.98
N SER A 62 -3.28 13.74 -12.09
CA SER A 62 -3.80 12.89 -11.01
C SER A 62 -3.88 11.44 -11.50
N GLN A 63 -3.31 10.52 -10.74
CA GLN A 63 -3.31 9.08 -11.01
C GLN A 63 -4.08 8.37 -9.91
N LYS A 64 -4.86 7.36 -10.26
CA LYS A 64 -5.47 6.48 -9.25
C LYS A 64 -4.38 5.58 -8.64
N MET A 65 -4.47 5.37 -7.35
CA MET A 65 -3.64 4.40 -6.63
C MET A 65 -4.55 3.50 -5.80
N GLU A 66 -4.44 2.19 -5.97
CA GLU A 66 -5.30 1.22 -5.29
C GLU A 66 -4.53 -0.07 -4.98
N ALA A 67 -4.75 -0.62 -3.79
CA ALA A 67 -4.37 -1.97 -3.42
C ALA A 67 -5.59 -2.67 -2.80
N LYS A 68 -5.89 -3.88 -3.28
CA LYS A 68 -6.97 -4.75 -2.78
C LYS A 68 -6.37 -6.09 -2.42
N ILE A 69 -6.56 -6.52 -1.18
CA ILE A 69 -6.03 -7.76 -0.62
C ILE A 69 -7.18 -8.63 -0.14
N HIS A 70 -7.23 -9.88 -0.56
CA HIS A 70 -8.17 -10.89 -0.08
C HIS A 70 -7.42 -12.13 0.41
N TRP A 71 -8.11 -12.93 1.21
CA TRP A 71 -7.60 -14.21 1.69
C TRP A 71 -8.04 -15.34 0.77
N ALA A 72 -7.11 -16.19 0.37
CA ALA A 72 -7.35 -17.38 -0.44
C ALA A 72 -6.64 -18.59 0.19
N GLU A 73 -6.94 -19.78 -0.33
CA GLU A 73 -6.22 -21.00 0.05
C GLU A 73 -4.72 -20.85 -0.25
N GLY A 74 -3.90 -20.85 0.80
CA GLY A 74 -2.45 -20.61 0.70
C GLY A 74 -1.99 -19.17 0.96
N GLY A 75 -2.87 -18.25 1.38
CA GLY A 75 -2.49 -16.94 1.93
C GLY A 75 -3.08 -15.73 1.21
N TYR A 76 -2.37 -14.61 1.27
CA TYR A 76 -2.82 -13.33 0.72
C TYR A 76 -2.73 -13.26 -0.79
N ARG A 77 -3.82 -12.83 -1.42
CA ARG A 77 -3.93 -12.59 -2.86
C ARG A 77 -4.57 -11.24 -3.13
N GLY A 78 -4.50 -10.75 -4.36
CA GLY A 78 -5.09 -9.45 -4.68
C GLY A 78 -4.42 -8.73 -5.83
N ALA A 79 -4.58 -7.41 -5.84
CA ALA A 79 -4.11 -6.55 -6.91
C ALA A 79 -3.61 -5.22 -6.36
N PHE A 80 -2.53 -4.72 -6.94
CA PHE A 80 -2.06 -3.35 -6.81
C PHE A 80 -2.19 -2.68 -8.18
N LEU A 81 -2.73 -1.45 -8.26
CA LEU A 81 -2.98 -0.68 -9.49
C LEU A 81 -3.71 -1.48 -10.58
N ASP A 82 -4.86 -2.06 -10.23
CA ASP A 82 -5.70 -2.92 -11.12
C ASP A 82 -5.07 -4.27 -11.49
N GLY A 83 -3.97 -4.68 -10.86
CA GLY A 83 -3.36 -5.98 -11.06
C GLY A 83 -2.64 -6.14 -12.41
N ALA A 84 -2.12 -7.33 -12.68
CA ALA A 84 -1.34 -7.61 -13.89
C ALA A 84 -2.17 -7.53 -15.19
N LEU A 85 -3.47 -7.81 -15.10
CA LEU A 85 -4.43 -7.65 -16.20
C LEU A 85 -4.66 -6.17 -16.57
N GLY A 86 -4.45 -5.26 -15.61
CA GLY A 86 -4.53 -3.81 -15.80
C GLY A 86 -3.15 -3.17 -15.96
N LYS A 87 -2.94 -2.07 -15.23
CA LYS A 87 -1.68 -1.30 -15.27
C LYS A 87 -0.72 -1.64 -14.12
N GLY A 88 -1.08 -2.62 -13.30
CA GLY A 88 -0.43 -2.86 -12.02
C GLY A 88 0.22 -4.22 -11.89
N LEU A 89 0.18 -4.76 -10.68
CA LEU A 89 0.82 -6.02 -10.28
C LEU A 89 -0.13 -6.85 -9.43
N ASP A 90 -0.05 -8.17 -9.58
CA ASP A 90 -0.82 -9.08 -8.74
C ASP A 90 -0.14 -9.26 -7.39
N VAL A 91 -0.94 -9.29 -6.33
CA VAL A 91 -0.48 -9.74 -5.03
C VAL A 91 -0.59 -11.25 -5.00
N VAL A 92 0.55 -11.92 -4.85
CA VAL A 92 0.65 -13.40 -4.93
C VAL A 92 0.96 -14.06 -3.58
N GLY A 93 1.26 -13.24 -2.57
CA GLY A 93 1.51 -13.69 -1.20
C GLY A 93 1.71 -12.51 -0.27
N GLY A 94 1.80 -12.79 1.03
CA GLY A 94 2.15 -11.78 2.02
C GLY A 94 2.36 -12.34 3.41
N ASN A 95 2.95 -11.50 4.26
CA ASN A 95 3.16 -11.77 5.67
C ASN A 95 2.86 -10.50 6.46
N ILE A 96 2.16 -10.65 7.57
CA ILE A 96 1.77 -9.55 8.45
C ILE A 96 2.26 -9.89 9.85
N GLY A 97 2.78 -8.89 10.54
CA GLY A 97 3.27 -9.06 11.91
C GLY A 97 4.10 -7.87 12.37
N GLY A 98 4.06 -7.58 13.67
CA GLY A 98 4.85 -6.48 14.25
C GLY A 98 4.53 -5.09 13.68
N GLY A 99 3.26 -4.82 13.39
CA GLY A 99 2.80 -3.51 12.87
C GLY A 99 3.18 -3.23 11.41
N ARG A 100 3.57 -4.27 10.65
CA ARG A 100 3.89 -4.18 9.23
C ARG A 100 3.21 -5.30 8.44
N ALA A 101 2.95 -5.04 7.17
CA ALA A 101 2.54 -5.99 6.17
C ALA A 101 3.51 -5.94 4.98
N ILE A 102 3.95 -7.11 4.53
CA ILE A 102 4.78 -7.28 3.34
C ILE A 102 3.99 -8.12 2.35
N PHE A 103 3.71 -7.56 1.17
CA PHE A 103 3.03 -8.26 0.09
C PHE A 103 3.98 -8.49 -1.08
N SER A 104 3.99 -9.71 -1.60
CA SER A 104 4.74 -10.07 -2.81
C SER A 104 3.95 -9.67 -4.04
N LEU A 105 4.57 -8.89 -4.92
CA LEU A 105 3.98 -8.40 -6.16
C LEU A 105 4.57 -9.12 -7.36
N LYS A 106 3.75 -9.47 -8.35
CA LYS A 106 4.20 -10.10 -9.59
C LYS A 106 3.46 -9.57 -10.81
N ARG A 107 4.20 -9.37 -11.91
CA ARG A 107 3.65 -9.16 -13.24
C ARG A 107 4.62 -9.72 -14.28
N ASN A 108 4.24 -10.79 -14.97
CA ASN A 108 5.16 -11.51 -15.88
C ASN A 108 6.49 -11.82 -15.15
N ASP A 109 7.61 -11.33 -15.68
CA ASP A 109 8.94 -11.50 -15.10
C ASP A 109 9.30 -10.44 -14.04
N LEU A 110 8.46 -9.41 -13.89
CA LEU A 110 8.66 -8.38 -12.89
C LEU A 110 8.19 -8.89 -11.52
N ASN A 111 9.14 -8.96 -10.60
CA ASN A 111 8.91 -9.36 -9.22
C ASN A 111 9.14 -8.14 -8.32
N GLY A 112 8.25 -7.93 -7.35
CA GLY A 112 8.32 -6.80 -6.44
C GLY A 112 7.79 -7.13 -5.06
N ALA A 113 7.85 -6.14 -4.18
CA ALA A 113 7.29 -6.21 -2.85
C ALA A 113 6.71 -4.86 -2.44
N MET A 114 5.59 -4.88 -1.74
CA MET A 114 5.03 -3.73 -1.05
C MET A 114 5.20 -3.94 0.45
N LEU A 115 5.84 -3.00 1.13
CA LEU A 115 5.92 -2.94 2.58
C LEU A 115 5.04 -1.79 3.06
N ALA A 116 3.99 -2.09 3.82
CA ALA A 116 3.24 -1.11 4.58
C ALA A 116 3.60 -1.25 6.07
N ARG A 117 3.96 -0.15 6.72
CA ARG A 117 4.35 -0.13 8.14
C ARG A 117 3.66 1.00 8.86
N MET A 118 2.96 0.68 9.93
CA MET A 118 2.48 1.67 10.89
C MET A 118 3.68 2.14 11.72
N THR A 119 4.00 3.43 11.62
CA THR A 119 5.11 4.06 12.38
C THR A 119 4.60 4.76 13.63
N ALA A 120 3.31 5.10 13.65
CA ALA A 120 2.52 5.52 14.81
C ALA A 120 1.05 5.13 14.56
N HIS A 121 0.16 5.41 15.51
CA HIS A 121 -1.28 5.17 15.36
C HIS A 121 -1.90 5.92 14.16
N ASP A 122 -1.36 7.10 13.85
CA ASP A 122 -1.81 8.03 12.80
C ASP A 122 -0.81 8.17 11.64
N LYS A 123 0.26 7.37 11.62
CA LYS A 123 1.33 7.45 10.61
C LYS A 123 1.61 6.10 9.98
N MET A 124 1.65 6.09 8.65
CA MET A 124 1.93 4.90 7.86
C MET A 124 2.97 5.22 6.79
N ASN A 125 3.95 4.34 6.64
CA ASN A 125 4.89 4.37 5.53
C ASN A 125 4.62 3.20 4.59
N ILE A 126 4.60 3.49 3.30
CA ILE A 126 4.51 2.50 2.23
C ILE A 126 5.78 2.58 1.38
N THR A 127 6.42 1.44 1.17
CA THR A 127 7.56 1.30 0.27
C THR A 127 7.24 0.24 -0.78
N ILE A 128 7.45 0.56 -2.05
CA ILE A 128 7.35 -0.40 -3.15
C ILE A 128 8.76 -0.62 -3.68
N SER A 129 9.14 -1.89 -3.76
CA SER A 129 10.43 -2.34 -4.25
C SER A 129 10.26 -3.30 -5.42
N VAL A 130 11.23 -3.31 -6.33
CA VAL A 130 11.30 -4.26 -7.44
C VAL A 130 12.60 -5.04 -7.38
N ARG A 131 12.60 -6.27 -7.88
CA ARG A 131 13.78 -7.11 -7.97
C ARG A 131 14.66 -6.64 -9.14
N VAL A 132 15.95 -6.42 -8.87
CA VAL A 132 16.97 -6.12 -9.87
C VAL A 132 18.17 -7.03 -9.58
N GLY A 133 18.44 -7.95 -10.51
CA GLY A 133 19.37 -9.05 -10.26
C GLY A 133 18.93 -9.87 -9.06
N GLU A 134 19.82 -10.05 -8.09
CA GLU A 134 19.56 -10.81 -6.86
C GLU A 134 18.94 -9.95 -5.73
N GLY A 135 18.93 -8.63 -5.88
CA GLY A 135 18.52 -7.68 -4.84
C GLY A 135 17.12 -7.08 -5.02
N MET A 136 16.55 -6.56 -3.93
CA MET A 136 15.34 -5.73 -3.94
C MET A 136 15.73 -4.26 -3.85
N VAL A 137 15.30 -3.46 -4.83
CA VAL A 137 15.59 -2.03 -4.90
C VAL A 137 14.30 -1.26 -4.63
N PRO A 138 14.23 -0.38 -3.61
CA PRO A 138 13.08 0.49 -3.41
C PRO A 138 12.96 1.45 -4.58
N VAL A 139 11.76 1.58 -5.13
CA VAL A 139 11.46 2.48 -6.26
C VAL A 139 10.50 3.58 -5.88
N ILE A 140 9.61 3.33 -4.92
CA ILE A 140 8.63 4.32 -4.44
C ILE A 140 8.63 4.30 -2.92
N GLY A 141 8.70 5.49 -2.32
CA GLY A 141 8.42 5.70 -0.90
C GLY A 141 7.25 6.66 -0.74
N LEU A 142 6.37 6.38 0.20
CA LEU A 142 5.18 7.18 0.50
C LEU A 142 4.98 7.23 2.02
N GLY A 143 4.91 8.44 2.56
CA GLY A 143 4.54 8.69 3.96
C GLY A 143 3.12 9.24 4.02
N LEU A 144 2.30 8.67 4.91
CA LEU A 144 0.89 9.02 5.06
C LEU A 144 0.61 9.36 6.52
N THR A 145 -0.23 10.38 6.70
CA THR A 145 -0.80 10.78 7.99
C THR A 145 -2.32 10.68 7.92
N ARG A 146 -2.94 10.20 8.98
CA ARG A 146 -4.40 10.10 9.08
C ARG A 146 -5.03 11.50 9.06
N VAL A 147 -6.02 11.72 8.21
CA VAL A 147 -6.64 13.05 8.02
C VAL A 147 -7.37 13.51 9.29
N ASP A 148 -7.99 12.59 10.03
CA ASP A 148 -8.68 12.89 11.29
C ASP A 148 -7.72 13.46 12.36
N ALA A 149 -6.42 13.13 12.28
CA ALA A 149 -5.38 13.68 13.14
C ALA A 149 -4.88 15.07 12.67
N VAL A 150 -5.09 15.41 11.40
CA VAL A 150 -4.69 16.71 10.82
C VAL A 150 -5.65 17.82 11.24
N ALA A 151 -6.94 17.51 11.47
CA ALA A 151 -7.94 18.48 11.92
C ALA A 151 -7.63 19.10 13.30
N THR A 152 -6.78 18.45 14.11
CA THR A 152 -6.34 18.97 15.42
C THR A 152 -5.06 19.80 15.39
N SER A 153 -4.43 20.02 14.23
CA SER A 153 -3.15 20.74 14.13
C SER A 153 -3.26 22.21 13.71
N SER A 154 -4.45 22.73 13.40
CA SER A 154 -4.64 24.11 12.92
C SER A 154 -5.23 25.09 13.95
N ILE A 155 -5.13 24.78 15.25
CA ILE A 155 -5.41 25.73 16.32
C ILE A 155 -4.12 25.95 17.13
N ARG A 156 -3.30 26.91 16.69
CA ARG A 156 -2.36 27.66 17.53
C ARG A 156 -2.18 29.06 16.95
#